data_AF-A0A7Y9QXN1-F1
#
_entry.id   AF-A0A7Y9QXN1-F1
#
_cell.length_a   1.000
_cell.length_b   1.000
_cell.length_c   1.000
_cell.angle_alpha   90.00
_cell.angle_beta   90.00
_cell.angle_gamma   90.00
#
_symmetry.space_group_name_H-M   'P 1'
#
loop_
_entity.id
_entity.type
_entity.pdbx_description
1 polymer ?
#
loop_
_entity_poly.entity_id
_entity_poly.type
_entity_poly.pdbx_seq_one_letter_code
_entity_poly.pdbx_strand_id
1 'polypeptide(L)'
;MKRIQFLSAAILALAATGAAHANDPKATIADLDARLTRIGAARLEGTDTVGGKTVPALYFGDRKINNNYDVVDAVRKAHSATATVFVKDGDEFVRVSTNVLTPEGKRGVGTQLARNAAYEAVSKGGTYCGPIDVLGTPFDACYHPIKDAGGKIIGVSYIGHKK
;
A
#
# COMPACT_ATOMS: atom_id res chain seq x y z
N MET A 1 7.80 -27.19 -67.34
CA MET A 1 6.82 -27.15 -66.23
C MET A 1 7.40 -27.86 -65.01
N LYS A 2 7.81 -27.12 -63.98
CA LYS A 2 7.80 -27.53 -62.55
C LYS A 2 8.27 -26.33 -61.72
N ARG A 3 7.32 -25.75 -60.98
CA ARG A 3 7.52 -24.61 -60.08
C ARG A 3 8.21 -25.12 -58.82
N ILE A 4 9.36 -24.56 -58.46
CA ILE A 4 9.97 -24.76 -57.14
C ILE A 4 9.45 -23.62 -56.27
N GLN A 5 8.52 -23.95 -55.37
CA GLN A 5 7.94 -23.00 -54.42
C GLN A 5 8.94 -22.75 -53.28
N PHE A 6 9.24 -21.48 -53.05
CA PHE A 6 9.92 -21.00 -51.86
C PHE A 6 9.02 -21.25 -50.64
N LEU A 7 9.48 -22.05 -49.67
CA LEU A 7 8.89 -22.10 -48.34
C LEU A 7 9.57 -21.02 -47.47
N SER A 8 8.92 -19.85 -47.39
CA SER A 8 9.18 -18.89 -46.33
C SER A 8 8.48 -19.36 -45.06
N ALA A 9 9.24 -19.90 -44.11
CA ALA A 9 8.73 -20.15 -42.76
C ALA A 9 8.73 -18.82 -41.99
N ALA A 10 7.59 -18.12 -42.01
CA ALA A 10 7.34 -17.01 -41.10
C ALA A 10 7.07 -17.57 -39.70
N ILE A 11 8.06 -17.50 -38.81
CA ILE A 11 7.87 -17.78 -37.38
C ILE A 11 7.11 -16.59 -36.80
N LEU A 12 5.82 -16.77 -36.57
CA LEU A 12 5.00 -15.82 -35.82
C LEU A 12 5.38 -15.96 -34.34
N ALA A 13 6.26 -15.07 -33.85
CA ALA A 13 6.50 -14.94 -32.42
C ALA A 13 5.24 -14.35 -31.78
N LEU A 14 4.39 -15.21 -31.21
CA LEU A 14 3.32 -14.78 -30.33
C LEU A 14 3.97 -14.24 -29.05
N ALA A 15 4.15 -12.92 -28.97
CA ALA A 15 4.48 -12.27 -27.72
C ALA A 15 3.31 -12.48 -26.75
N ALA A 16 3.46 -13.41 -25.82
CA ALA A 16 2.55 -13.58 -24.70
C ALA A 16 2.74 -12.41 -23.72
N THR A 17 2.22 -11.23 -24.06
CA THR A 17 2.07 -10.13 -23.10
C THR A 17 0.74 -10.30 -22.38
N GLY A 18 0.68 -11.27 -21.47
CA GLY A 18 -0.49 -11.50 -20.64
C GLY A 18 -0.07 -12.21 -19.36
N ALA A 19 -0.41 -11.61 -18.22
CA ALA A 19 -0.25 -12.11 -16.84
C ALA A 19 1.05 -11.81 -16.05
N ALA A 20 1.95 -10.95 -16.50
CA ALA A 20 3.13 -10.56 -15.69
C ALA A 20 2.87 -9.41 -14.68
N HIS A 21 1.69 -8.81 -14.67
CA HIS A 21 1.34 -7.67 -13.78
C HIS A 21 0.35 -8.02 -12.66
N ALA A 22 -0.05 -9.29 -12.54
CA ALA A 22 -0.82 -9.71 -11.37
C ALA A 22 0.17 -9.76 -10.19
N ASN A 23 0.05 -8.81 -9.27
CA ASN A 23 0.82 -8.70 -8.02
C ASN A 23 2.18 -8.00 -8.11
N ASP A 24 2.29 -6.86 -8.81
CA ASP A 24 3.45 -5.96 -8.64
C ASP A 24 3.24 -5.02 -7.42
N PRO A 25 3.97 -5.22 -6.30
CA PRO A 25 3.82 -4.38 -5.12
C PRO A 25 4.07 -2.88 -5.39
N LYS A 26 4.98 -2.55 -6.32
CA LYS A 26 5.31 -1.15 -6.66
C LYS A 26 4.17 -0.48 -7.41
N ALA A 27 3.54 -1.17 -8.35
CA ALA A 27 2.35 -0.66 -9.03
C ALA A 27 1.17 -0.51 -8.05
N THR A 28 0.99 -1.46 -7.12
CA THR A 28 -0.10 -1.40 -6.15
C THR A 28 0.06 -0.23 -5.15
N ILE A 29 1.27 0.03 -4.63
CA ILE A 29 1.49 1.16 -3.70
C ILE A 29 1.32 2.50 -4.43
N ALA A 30 1.74 2.59 -5.70
CA ALA A 30 1.54 3.79 -6.51
C ALA A 30 0.05 4.09 -6.73
N ASP A 31 -0.79 3.05 -6.95
CA ASP A 31 -2.24 3.24 -7.03
C ASP A 31 -2.86 3.67 -5.69
N LEU A 32 -2.42 3.09 -4.56
CA LEU A 32 -2.86 3.54 -3.23
C LEU A 32 -2.53 5.02 -3.01
N ASP A 33 -1.28 5.43 -3.28
CA ASP A 33 -0.85 6.81 -3.11
C ASP A 33 -1.62 7.76 -4.04
N ALA A 34 -1.80 7.39 -5.30
CA ALA A 34 -2.57 8.19 -6.26
C ALA A 34 -4.04 8.36 -5.83
N ARG A 35 -4.66 7.33 -5.23
CA ARG A 35 -6.02 7.43 -4.68
C ARG A 35 -6.06 8.41 -3.52
N LEU A 36 -5.10 8.35 -2.61
CA LEU A 36 -5.01 9.26 -1.47
C LEU A 36 -4.78 10.70 -1.93
N THR A 37 -3.80 10.94 -2.81
CA THR A 37 -3.50 12.28 -3.36
C THR A 37 -4.67 12.87 -4.13
N ARG A 38 -5.47 12.05 -4.84
CA ARG A 38 -6.67 12.53 -5.54
C ARG A 38 -7.74 13.07 -4.59
N ILE A 39 -7.76 12.65 -3.33
CA ILE A 39 -8.65 13.21 -2.30
C ILE A 39 -8.16 14.60 -1.89
N GLY A 40 -6.85 14.78 -1.72
CA GLY A 40 -6.24 16.07 -1.44
C GLY A 40 -4.88 15.95 -0.76
N ALA A 41 -4.32 17.09 -0.35
CA ALA A 41 -3.06 17.12 0.39
C ALA A 41 -3.22 16.50 1.80
N ALA A 42 -2.18 15.80 2.27
CA ALA A 42 -2.18 15.19 3.58
C ALA A 42 -1.95 16.24 4.68
N ARG A 43 -2.71 16.17 5.77
CA ARG A 43 -2.55 17.03 6.95
C ARG A 43 -3.00 16.32 8.22
N LEU A 44 -2.51 16.78 9.37
CA LEU A 44 -3.03 16.40 10.68
C LEU A 44 -3.91 17.51 11.22
N GLU A 45 -5.09 17.17 11.76
CA GLU A 45 -5.96 18.14 12.43
C GLU A 45 -6.75 17.46 13.54
N GLY A 46 -6.47 17.85 14.79
CA GLY A 46 -7.08 17.23 15.96
C GLY A 46 -6.67 15.78 16.16
N THR A 47 -7.52 15.02 16.85
CA THR A 47 -7.28 13.62 17.22
C THR A 47 -8.51 12.75 16.92
N ASP A 48 -8.30 11.44 16.86
CA ASP A 48 -9.37 10.45 16.75
C ASP A 48 -9.03 9.20 17.56
N THR A 49 -10.05 8.44 17.94
CA THR A 49 -9.88 7.17 18.65
C THR A 49 -9.85 6.01 17.66
N VAL A 50 -8.76 5.26 17.67
CA VAL A 50 -8.45 4.18 16.74
C VAL A 50 -8.00 2.97 17.54
N GLY A 51 -8.77 1.88 17.49
CA GLY A 51 -8.44 0.65 18.24
C GLY A 51 -8.28 0.89 19.76
N GLY A 52 -9.07 1.81 20.32
CA GLY A 52 -9.00 2.19 21.74
C GLY A 52 -7.88 3.16 22.12
N LYS A 53 -7.10 3.66 21.14
CA LYS A 53 -6.03 4.65 21.35
C LYS A 53 -6.41 6.00 20.74
N THR A 54 -6.18 7.09 21.45
CA THR A 54 -6.28 8.45 20.89
C THR A 54 -5.01 8.78 20.14
N VAL A 55 -5.12 9.02 18.84
CA VAL A 55 -4.00 9.32 17.94
C VAL A 55 -4.30 10.57 17.11
N PRO A 56 -3.32 11.20 16.44
CA PRO A 56 -3.59 12.28 15.51
C PRO A 56 -4.58 11.86 14.42
N ALA A 57 -5.50 12.76 14.06
CA ALA A 57 -6.41 12.52 12.96
C ALA A 57 -5.74 12.94 11.64
N LEU A 58 -5.54 11.96 10.77
CA LEU A 58 -4.96 12.11 9.44
C LEU A 58 -6.05 12.40 8.43
N TYR A 59 -5.88 13.49 7.68
CA TYR A 59 -6.75 13.89 6.59
C TYR A 59 -6.00 13.88 5.27
N PHE A 60 -6.72 13.59 4.19
CA PHE A 60 -6.37 13.99 2.83
C PHE A 60 -7.50 14.89 2.33
N GLY A 61 -7.19 16.14 1.99
CA GLY A 61 -8.22 17.16 1.74
C GLY A 61 -9.17 17.28 2.94
N ASP A 62 -10.48 17.18 2.70
CA ASP A 62 -11.51 17.23 3.75
C ASP A 62 -11.87 15.86 4.32
N ARG A 63 -11.27 14.77 3.81
CA ARG A 63 -11.59 13.41 4.25
C ARG A 63 -10.66 12.96 5.37
N LYS A 64 -11.24 12.66 6.53
CA LYS A 64 -10.55 11.94 7.60
C LYS A 64 -10.31 10.48 7.19
N ILE A 65 -9.07 10.01 7.33
CA ILE A 65 -8.67 8.63 6.99
C ILE A 65 -8.83 7.69 8.18
N ASN A 66 -8.68 8.17 9.41
CA ASN A 66 -8.87 7.35 10.61
C ASN A 66 -10.25 6.68 10.60
N ASN A 67 -10.28 5.36 10.76
CA ASN A 67 -11.48 4.52 10.69
C ASN A 67 -12.28 4.59 9.37
N ASN A 68 -11.78 5.26 8.32
CA ASN A 68 -12.36 5.21 6.97
C ASN A 68 -11.63 4.15 6.14
N TYR A 69 -12.36 3.18 5.59
CA TYR A 69 -11.77 2.02 4.91
C TYR A 69 -11.95 2.03 3.39
N ASP A 70 -12.56 3.07 2.81
CA ASP A 70 -12.98 3.08 1.41
C ASP A 70 -11.79 2.92 0.46
N VAL A 71 -10.70 3.64 0.74
CA VAL A 71 -9.51 3.64 -0.10
C VAL A 71 -8.77 2.30 -0.03
N VAL A 72 -8.55 1.79 1.19
CA VAL A 72 -7.84 0.51 1.38
C VAL A 72 -8.64 -0.66 0.81
N ASP A 73 -9.97 -0.66 0.96
CA ASP A 73 -10.83 -1.70 0.40
C ASP A 73 -10.92 -1.62 -1.13
N ALA A 74 -10.89 -0.42 -1.71
CA ALA A 74 -10.80 -0.23 -3.15
C ALA A 74 -9.50 -0.80 -3.72
N VAL A 75 -8.36 -0.64 -3.03
CA VAL A 75 -7.08 -1.26 -3.42
C VAL A 75 -7.20 -2.79 -3.38
N ARG A 76 -7.80 -3.36 -2.33
CA ARG A 76 -8.05 -4.81 -2.27
C ARG A 76 -8.89 -5.30 -3.44
N LYS A 77 -9.95 -4.57 -3.79
CA LYS A 77 -10.83 -4.94 -4.91
C LYS A 77 -10.10 -4.88 -6.26
N ALA A 78 -9.21 -3.89 -6.45
CA ALA A 78 -8.51 -3.68 -7.71
C ALA A 78 -7.31 -4.60 -7.90
N HIS A 79 -6.58 -4.91 -6.82
CA HIS A 79 -5.28 -5.58 -6.90
C HIS A 79 -5.22 -6.92 -6.18
N SER A 80 -6.30 -7.36 -5.53
CA SER A 80 -6.29 -8.52 -4.63
C SER A 80 -5.22 -8.41 -3.53
N ALA A 81 -4.84 -7.19 -3.17
CA ALA A 81 -3.79 -6.89 -2.20
C ALA A 81 -4.36 -6.43 -0.86
N THR A 82 -3.55 -6.52 0.19
CA THR A 82 -3.81 -5.79 1.42
C THR A 82 -3.29 -4.36 1.33
N ALA A 83 -3.90 -3.45 2.08
CA ALA A 83 -3.55 -2.04 2.13
C ALA A 83 -3.77 -1.46 3.52
N THR A 84 -2.97 -0.46 3.87
CA THR A 84 -3.03 0.23 5.15
C THR A 84 -2.55 1.67 5.05
N VAL A 85 -3.15 2.54 5.85
CA VAL A 85 -2.61 3.86 6.19
C VAL A 85 -2.31 3.88 7.68
N PHE A 86 -1.08 4.27 8.02
CA PHE A 86 -0.63 4.56 9.36
C PHE A 86 -0.53 6.07 9.57
N VAL A 87 -0.84 6.54 10.78
CA VAL A 87 -0.54 7.91 11.22
C VAL A 87 0.70 7.90 12.12
N LYS A 88 1.53 8.93 12.01
CA LYS A 88 2.64 9.13 12.96
C LYS A 88 2.11 9.68 14.27
N ASP A 89 2.45 9.02 15.37
CA ASP A 89 2.11 9.41 16.73
C ASP A 89 3.36 9.30 17.61
N GLY A 90 3.95 10.45 17.97
CA GLY A 90 5.30 10.48 18.53
C GLY A 90 6.31 9.77 17.63
N ASP A 91 7.00 8.76 18.15
CA ASP A 91 7.93 7.91 17.41
C ASP A 91 7.28 6.65 16.84
N GLU A 92 5.98 6.49 16.94
CA GLU A 92 5.27 5.30 16.44
C GLU A 92 4.52 5.62 15.15
N PHE A 93 4.21 4.57 14.39
CA PHE A 93 3.24 4.63 13.30
C PHE A 93 2.07 3.71 13.65
N VAL A 94 0.90 4.30 13.92
CA VAL A 94 -0.30 3.58 14.36
C VAL A 94 -1.22 3.34 13.18
N ARG A 95 -1.71 2.11 13.04
CA ARG A 95 -2.59 1.68 11.96
C ARG A 95 -3.97 2.33 12.11
N VAL A 96 -4.31 3.29 11.24
CA VAL A 96 -5.57 4.06 11.34
C VAL A 96 -6.64 3.66 10.33
N SER A 97 -6.23 3.06 9.21
CA SER A 97 -7.13 2.49 8.21
C SER A 97 -6.48 1.27 7.57
N THR A 98 -7.16 0.14 7.52
CA THR A 98 -6.57 -1.11 7.02
C THR A 98 -7.62 -2.10 6.57
N ASN A 99 -7.28 -2.93 5.60
CA ASN A 99 -8.01 -4.14 5.26
C ASN A 99 -7.27 -5.44 5.71
N VAL A 100 -6.09 -5.30 6.31
CA VAL A 100 -5.37 -6.41 6.96
C VAL A 100 -6.17 -6.86 8.17
N LEU A 101 -6.44 -8.17 8.23
CA LEU A 101 -7.15 -8.79 9.33
C LEU A 101 -6.16 -9.38 10.35
N THR A 102 -6.55 -9.34 11.62
CA THR A 102 -5.92 -10.10 12.70
C THR A 102 -6.29 -11.59 12.58
N PRO A 103 -5.62 -12.49 13.31
CA PRO A 103 -6.01 -13.90 13.35
C PRO A 103 -7.47 -14.14 13.75
N GLU A 104 -8.07 -13.23 14.51
CA GLU A 104 -9.48 -13.27 14.95
C GLU A 104 -10.45 -12.72 13.88
N GLY A 105 -9.96 -12.37 12.68
CA GLY A 105 -10.76 -11.89 11.56
C GLY A 105 -11.18 -10.42 11.65
N LYS A 106 -10.70 -9.66 12.63
CA LYS A 106 -10.97 -8.22 12.78
C LYS A 106 -9.93 -7.40 12.03
N ARG A 107 -10.25 -6.18 11.61
CA ARG A 107 -9.23 -5.27 11.05
C ARG A 107 -8.17 -4.96 12.11
N GLY A 108 -6.88 -5.01 11.75
CA GLY A 108 -5.75 -4.73 12.65
C GLY A 108 -5.58 -3.26 13.08
N VAL A 109 -6.68 -2.50 13.16
CA VAL A 109 -6.69 -1.08 13.53
C VAL A 109 -6.11 -0.88 14.94
N GLY A 110 -5.30 0.16 15.14
CA GLY A 110 -4.66 0.48 16.41
C GLY A 110 -3.34 -0.25 16.70
N THR A 111 -2.98 -1.26 15.89
CA THR A 111 -1.65 -1.90 15.97
C THR A 111 -0.57 -0.96 15.45
N GLN A 112 0.66 -1.10 15.92
CA GLN A 112 1.79 -0.32 15.42
C GLN A 112 2.47 -1.01 14.23
N LEU A 113 3.13 -0.22 13.39
CA LEU A 113 4.13 -0.73 12.46
C LEU A 113 5.28 -1.34 13.26
N ALA A 114 5.63 -2.59 12.99
CA ALA A 114 6.72 -3.26 13.68
C ALA A 114 8.07 -2.57 13.43
N ARG A 115 8.94 -2.55 14.45
CA ARG A 115 10.30 -1.98 14.39
C ARG A 115 11.22 -2.88 13.56
N ASN A 116 11.18 -2.70 12.25
CA ASN A 116 11.93 -3.48 11.26
C ASN A 116 12.49 -2.59 10.14
N ALA A 117 13.06 -3.20 9.10
CA ALA A 117 13.65 -2.47 7.98
C ALA A 117 12.67 -1.50 7.28
N ALA A 118 11.38 -1.81 7.24
CA ALA A 118 10.36 -0.93 6.69
C ALA A 118 10.16 0.31 7.57
N TYR A 119 10.05 0.12 8.89
CA TYR A 119 9.97 1.21 9.86
C TYR A 119 11.19 2.14 9.77
N GLU A 120 12.39 1.57 9.72
CA GLU A 120 13.64 2.33 9.64
C GLU A 120 13.72 3.19 8.37
N ALA A 121 13.31 2.63 7.23
CA ALA A 121 13.31 3.35 5.96
C ALA A 121 12.31 4.52 5.97
N VAL A 122 11.05 4.27 6.33
CA VAL A 122 10.00 5.30 6.28
C VAL A 122 10.18 6.38 7.35
N SER A 123 10.78 6.06 8.50
CA SER A 123 11.13 7.04 9.53
C SER A 123 12.16 8.06 9.05
N LYS A 124 13.05 7.65 8.14
CA LYS A 124 14.06 8.51 7.51
C LYS A 124 13.55 9.18 6.23
N GLY A 125 12.26 9.02 5.92
CA GLY A 125 11.62 9.57 4.72
C GLY A 125 11.95 8.82 3.43
N GLY A 126 12.56 7.64 3.53
CA GLY A 126 12.76 6.70 2.44
C GLY A 126 11.57 5.76 2.26
N THR A 127 11.64 4.92 1.23
CA THR A 127 10.65 3.87 0.95
C THR A 127 11.23 2.50 1.25
N TYR A 128 10.36 1.51 1.43
CA TYR A 128 10.76 0.11 1.54
C TYR A 128 9.88 -0.73 0.62
N CYS A 129 10.48 -1.65 -0.14
CA CYS A 129 9.77 -2.70 -0.85
C CYS A 129 10.52 -4.03 -0.72
N GLY A 130 9.86 -5.06 -0.22
CA GLY A 130 10.50 -6.36 0.04
C GLY A 130 9.65 -7.29 0.90
N PRO A 131 10.18 -8.48 1.21
CA PRO A 131 9.51 -9.46 2.05
C PRO A 131 9.42 -8.98 3.50
N ILE A 132 8.23 -9.05 4.10
CA ILE A 132 7.99 -8.65 5.48
C ILE A 132 6.94 -9.55 6.14
N ASP A 133 7.05 -9.74 7.45
CA ASP A 133 5.95 -10.32 8.24
C ASP A 133 5.00 -9.21 8.70
N VAL A 134 3.70 -9.40 8.48
CA VAL A 134 2.65 -8.53 9.00
C VAL A 134 1.66 -9.36 9.80
N LEU A 135 1.67 -9.16 11.12
CA LEU A 135 0.80 -9.87 12.07
C LEU A 135 0.90 -11.40 11.96
N GLY A 136 2.11 -11.93 11.76
CA GLY A 136 2.38 -13.37 11.67
C GLY A 136 2.11 -13.96 10.28
N THR A 137 1.88 -13.14 9.27
CA THR A 137 1.69 -13.57 7.88
C THR A 137 2.77 -12.96 6.98
N PRO A 138 3.46 -13.76 6.13
CA PRO A 138 4.44 -13.25 5.20
C PRO A 138 3.80 -12.56 3.99
N PHE A 139 4.34 -11.39 3.62
CA PHE A 139 3.93 -10.60 2.46
C PHE A 139 5.14 -10.17 1.63
N ASP A 140 4.93 -9.98 0.33
CA ASP A 140 5.73 -9.01 -0.44
C ASP A 140 5.05 -7.65 -0.34
N ALA A 141 5.74 -6.70 0.31
CA ALA A 141 5.15 -5.45 0.74
C ALA A 141 5.91 -4.24 0.23
N CYS A 142 5.20 -3.12 0.12
CA CYS A 142 5.80 -1.80 -0.05
C CYS A 142 5.26 -0.82 0.97
N TYR A 143 6.11 0.12 1.39
CA TYR A 143 5.80 1.17 2.36
C TYR A 143 6.34 2.51 1.86
N HIS A 144 5.48 3.53 1.78
CA HIS A 144 5.87 4.89 1.42
C HIS A 144 5.55 5.87 2.55
N PRO A 145 6.42 6.86 2.83
CA PRO A 145 6.14 7.89 3.81
C PRO A 145 5.09 8.86 3.28
N ILE A 146 4.10 9.18 4.10
CA ILE A 146 3.13 10.24 3.83
C ILE A 146 3.65 11.52 4.46
N LYS A 147 3.78 12.57 3.64
CA LYS A 147 4.30 13.88 4.05
C LYS A 147 3.21 14.95 3.97
N ASP A 148 3.23 15.90 4.88
CA ASP A 148 2.41 17.11 4.78
C ASP A 148 2.99 18.11 3.75
N ALA A 149 2.32 19.24 3.55
CA ALA A 149 2.75 20.29 2.64
C ALA A 149 4.12 20.90 3.01
N GLY A 150 4.55 20.79 4.27
CA GLY A 150 5.88 21.21 4.74
C GLY A 150 6.97 20.15 4.56
N GLY A 151 6.62 18.98 4.01
CA GLY A 151 7.55 17.86 3.82
C GLY A 151 7.78 17.01 5.07
N LYS A 152 7.07 17.30 6.18
CA LYS A 152 7.18 16.52 7.42
C LYS A 152 6.43 15.21 7.28
N ILE A 153 7.06 14.12 7.73
CA ILE A 153 6.44 12.79 7.74
C ILE A 153 5.34 12.77 8.81
N ILE A 154 4.12 12.47 8.38
CA ILE A 154 2.92 12.43 9.22
C ILE A 154 2.19 11.09 9.16
N GLY A 155 2.63 10.17 8.30
CA GLY A 155 2.06 8.83 8.19
C GLY A 155 2.86 7.94 7.25
N VAL A 156 2.31 6.75 6.98
CA VAL A 156 2.90 5.75 6.08
C VAL A 156 1.77 5.05 5.33
N SER A 157 1.88 4.91 4.01
CA SER A 157 1.04 4.00 3.24
C SER A 157 1.73 2.64 3.13
N TYR A 158 0.93 1.57 3.12
CA TYR A 158 1.39 0.19 3.01
C TYR A 158 0.49 -0.58 2.06
N ILE A 159 1.12 -1.47 1.28
CA ILE A 159 0.44 -2.56 0.59
C ILE A 159 1.17 -3.87 0.86
N GLY A 160 0.47 -4.98 0.68
CA GLY A 160 1.07 -6.31 0.75
C GLY A 160 0.32 -7.34 -0.07
N HIS A 161 1.07 -8.09 -0.86
CA HIS A 161 0.60 -9.31 -1.53
C HIS A 161 1.00 -10.50 -0.68
N LYS A 162 0.02 -11.32 -0.27
CA LYS A 162 0.28 -12.49 0.57
C LYS A 162 1.10 -13.51 -0.22
N LYS A 163 2.12 -14.10 0.42
CA LYS A 163 2.88 -15.22 -0.15
C LYS A 163 2.13 -16.53 -0.05
#